data_AF-A0A967JTC1-F1
#
_entry.id   AF-A0A967JTC1-F1
#
_cell.length_a   1.000
_cell.length_b   1.000
_cell.length_c   1.000
_cell.angle_alpha   90.00
_cell.angle_beta   90.00
_cell.angle_gamma   90.00
#
_symmetry.space_group_name_H-M   'P 1'
#
loop_
_entity.id
_entity.type
_entity.pdbx_description
1 polymer ?
#
loop_
_entity_poly.entity_id
_entity_poly.type
_entity_poly.pdbx_seq_one_letter_code
_entity_poly.pdbx_strand_id
1 'polypeptide(L)' 'PFTPADPDPIPAPVLVIHGMQDRALLHTGHSGTWERVGEDTTLLMIPDAGHFVQHDAPALVNGTIRAWLDLRRGE' A
#
# COMPACT_ATOMS: atom_id res chain seq x y z
N PRO A 1 -14.84 -31.79 -1.90
CA PRO A 1 -13.91 -30.75 -1.39
C PRO A 1 -14.48 -29.35 -1.62
N PHE A 2 -14.57 -28.54 -0.56
CA PHE A 2 -14.85 -27.11 -0.68
C PHE A 2 -13.54 -26.42 -1.06
N THR A 3 -13.46 -25.93 -2.29
CA THR A 3 -12.46 -24.93 -2.66
C THR A 3 -13.17 -23.60 -2.47
N PRO A 4 -12.74 -22.73 -1.54
CA PRO A 4 -13.24 -21.37 -1.51
C PRO A 4 -13.08 -20.78 -2.91
N ALA A 5 -14.12 -20.16 -3.45
CA ALA A 5 -13.95 -19.33 -4.63
C ALA A 5 -12.90 -18.27 -4.28
N ASP A 6 -11.94 -18.02 -5.18
CA ASP A 6 -11.06 -16.87 -5.02
C ASP A 6 -11.97 -15.63 -4.96
N PRO A 7 -11.79 -14.75 -3.97
CA PRO A 7 -12.57 -13.52 -3.92
C PRO A 7 -12.33 -12.70 -5.18
N ASP A 8 -13.35 -11.97 -5.62
CA ASP A 8 -13.20 -11.01 -6.72
C ASP A 8 -12.06 -10.02 -6.40
N PRO A 9 -11.26 -9.60 -7.40
CA PRO A 9 -10.23 -8.59 -7.19
C PRO A 9 -10.80 -7.29 -6.63
N ILE A 10 -9.99 -6.56 -5.86
CA ILE A 10 -10.38 -5.26 -5.29
C ILE A 10 -10.66 -4.28 -6.44
N PRO A 11 -11.89 -3.76 -6.62
CA PRO A 11 -12.25 -2.93 -7.77
C PRO A 11 -11.95 -1.44 -7.50
N ALA A 12 -10.73 -1.15 -7.05
CA ALA A 12 -10.29 0.20 -6.75
C ALA A 12 -8.76 0.31 -6.80
N PRO A 13 -8.21 1.50 -7.12
CA PRO A 13 -6.79 1.79 -6.97
C PRO A 13 -6.30 1.64 -5.53
N VAL A 14 -5.11 1.06 -5.33
CA VAL A 14 -4.54 0.83 -3.99
C VAL A 14 -3.21 1.55 -3.81
N LEU A 15 -3.06 2.26 -2.70
CA LEU A 15 -1.80 2.82 -2.21
C LEU A 15 -1.35 2.08 -0.94
N VAL A 16 -0.18 1.47 -0.99
CA VAL A 16 0.50 0.87 0.18
C VAL A 16 1.67 1.76 0.56
N ILE A 17 1.75 2.14 1.84
CA ILE A 17 2.89 2.86 2.42
C ILE A 17 3.41 2.02 3.58
N HIS A 18 4.71 1.68 3.57
CA HIS A 18 5.28 0.78 4.55
C HIS A 18 6.71 1.18 4.95
N GLY A 19 7.04 1.05 6.23
CA GLY A 19 8.36 1.34 6.77
C GLY A 19 9.28 0.12 6.71
N MET A 20 10.49 0.25 6.17
CA MET A 20 11.41 -0.87 6.01
C MET A 20 12.01 -1.36 7.33
N GLN A 21 11.89 -0.58 8.41
CA GLN A 21 12.33 -0.94 9.76
C GLN A 21 11.17 -1.46 10.63
N ASP A 22 9.99 -1.73 10.05
CA ASP A 22 8.87 -2.33 10.76
C ASP A 22 9.27 -3.69 11.35
N ARG A 23 9.08 -3.83 12.67
CA ARG A 23 9.39 -5.04 13.45
C ARG A 23 8.15 -5.87 13.77
N ALA A 24 6.96 -5.33 13.54
CA ALA A 24 5.68 -6.00 13.75
C ALA A 24 5.23 -6.75 12.49
N LEU A 25 5.42 -6.13 11.30
CA LEU A 25 5.07 -6.73 10.02
C LEU A 25 6.23 -6.61 9.03
N LEU A 26 6.58 -7.70 8.34
CA LEU A 26 7.66 -7.70 7.37
C LEU A 26 7.20 -7.11 6.04
N HIS A 27 7.99 -6.18 5.50
CA HIS A 27 7.73 -5.56 4.20
C HIS A 27 7.63 -6.55 3.03
N THR A 28 8.29 -7.71 3.13
CA THR A 28 8.23 -8.78 2.12
C THR A 28 6.83 -9.38 1.97
N GLY A 29 5.95 -9.17 2.94
CA GLY A 29 4.54 -9.59 2.89
C GLY A 29 3.72 -8.91 1.80
N HIS A 30 4.22 -7.82 1.19
CA HIS A 30 3.56 -7.15 0.06
C HIS A 30 3.87 -7.78 -1.31
N SER A 31 4.81 -8.73 -1.39
CA SER A 31 5.15 -9.37 -2.66
C SER A 31 3.95 -10.13 -3.23
N GLY A 32 3.49 -9.74 -4.42
CA GLY A 32 2.36 -10.36 -5.11
C GLY A 32 0.98 -9.84 -4.70
N THR A 33 0.88 -8.89 -3.77
CA THR A 33 -0.44 -8.38 -3.34
C THR A 33 -1.19 -7.66 -4.46
N TRP A 34 -0.48 -7.11 -5.45
CA TRP A 34 -1.06 -6.49 -6.64
C TRP A 34 -1.86 -7.46 -7.51
N GLU A 35 -1.61 -8.78 -7.42
CA GLU A 35 -2.42 -9.80 -8.13
C GLU A 35 -3.86 -9.89 -7.61
N ARG A 36 -4.14 -9.29 -6.44
CA ARG A 36 -5.47 -9.23 -5.82
C ARG A 36 -6.21 -7.91 -6.09
N VAL A 37 -5.60 -6.98 -6.83
CA VAL A 37 -6.16 -5.67 -7.14
C VAL A 37 -6.59 -5.65 -8.61
N GLY A 38 -7.84 -5.24 -8.89
CA GLY A 38 -8.38 -5.16 -10.24
C GLY A 38 -7.98 -3.90 -11.01
N GLU A 39 -7.38 -2.93 -10.32
CA GLU A 39 -6.86 -1.67 -10.87
C GLU A 39 -5.36 -1.50 -10.55
N ASP A 40 -4.83 -0.28 -10.57
CA ASP A 40 -3.42 -0.04 -10.31
C ASP A 40 -3.07 -0.10 -8.81
N THR A 41 -1.83 -0.51 -8.52
CA THR A 41 -1.28 -0.53 -7.17
C THR A 41 -0.02 0.34 -7.12
N THR A 42 0.05 1.25 -6.14
CA THR A 42 1.23 2.06 -5.83
C THR A 42 1.85 1.59 -4.52
N LEU A 43 3.16 1.31 -4.49
CA LEU A 43 3.91 0.93 -3.29
C LEU A 43 4.95 2.00 -2.96
N LEU A 44 4.90 2.53 -1.74
CA LEU A 44 5.93 3.38 -1.15
C LEU A 44 6.60 2.67 0.03
N MET A 45 7.88 2.37 -0.14
CA MET A 45 8.73 1.77 0.90
C MET A 45 9.63 2.85 1.50
N ILE A 46 9.53 3.11 2.81
CA ILE A 46 10.26 4.17 3.51
C ILE A 46 11.44 3.55 4.27
N PRO A 47 12.71 3.76 3.84
CA PRO A 47 13.88 3.08 4.40
C PRO A 47 14.08 3.26 5.91
N ASP A 48 13.75 4.44 6.43
CA ASP A 48 14.07 4.84 7.80
C ASP A 48 12.87 4.79 8.77
N ALA A 49 11.68 4.39 8.29
CA ALA A 49 10.47 4.30 9.10
C ALA A 49 10.21 2.88 9.62
N GLY A 50 9.61 2.79 10.80
CA GLY A 50 9.14 1.55 11.41
C GLY A 50 7.65 1.30 11.14
N HIS A 51 6.97 0.72 12.12
CA HIS A 51 5.55 0.33 12.02
C HIS A 51 4.60 1.53 11.86
N PHE A 52 4.97 2.69 12.41
CA PHE A 52 4.13 3.88 12.43
C PHE A 52 4.67 4.95 11.49
N VAL A 53 4.58 4.69 10.18
CA VAL A 53 5.10 5.58 9.12
C VAL A 53 4.58 7.03 9.23
N GLN A 54 3.35 7.22 9.71
CA GLN A 54 2.76 8.54 9.92
C GLN A 54 3.43 9.34 11.04
N HIS A 55 4.09 8.68 12.00
CA HIS A 55 4.89 9.32 13.05
C HIS A 55 6.34 9.52 12.62
N ASP A 56 6.91 8.54 11.94
CA ASP A 56 8.33 8.55 11.56
C ASP A 56 8.61 9.47 10.35
N ALA A 57 7.67 9.54 9.39
CA ALA A 57 7.83 10.30 8.15
C ALA A 57 6.57 11.10 7.76
N PRO A 58 6.02 11.96 8.64
CA PRO A 58 4.72 12.60 8.46
C PRO A 58 4.62 13.43 7.18
N ALA A 59 5.68 14.17 6.82
CA ALA A 59 5.69 15.00 5.63
C ALA A 59 5.62 14.18 4.34
N LEU A 60 6.40 13.09 4.27
CA LEU A 60 6.40 12.18 3.12
C LEU A 60 5.05 11.47 2.99
N VAL A 61 4.53 10.89 4.08
CA VAL A 61 3.23 10.20 4.08
C VAL A 61 2.11 11.14 3.63
N ASN A 62 2.01 12.33 4.23
CA ASN A 62 0.97 13.30 3.89
C ASN A 62 1.09 13.80 2.44
N GLY A 63 2.32 14.06 1.98
CA GLY A 63 2.58 14.50 0.61
C GLY A 63 2.20 13.43 -0.41
N THR A 64 2.59 12.17 -0.17
CA THR A 64 2.26 11.03 -1.04
C THR A 64 0.76 10.82 -1.13
N ILE A 65 0.04 10.81 -0.01
CA ILE A 65 -1.42 10.63 -0.02
C ILE A 65 -2.10 11.73 -0.82
N ARG A 66 -1.70 13.00 -0.64
CA ARG A 66 -2.29 14.12 -1.39
C ARG A 66 -2.01 14.01 -2.88
N ALA A 67 -0.74 13.81 -3.26
CA ALA A 67 -0.35 13.68 -4.66
C ALA A 67 -1.04 12.50 -5.36
N TRP A 68 -1.14 11.36 -4.67
CA TRP A 68 -1.82 10.17 -5.17
C TRP A 68 -3.32 10.42 -5.39
N LEU A 69 -3.98 11.10 -4.46
CA LEU A 69 -5.39 11.51 -4.62
C LEU A 69 -5.57 12.55 -5.73
N ASP A 70 -4.65 13.49 -5.89
CA ASP A 70 -4.74 14.53 -6.92
C ASP A 70 -4.63 13.96 -8.33
N LEU A 71 -3.79 12.94 -8.55
CA LEU A 71 -3.71 12.21 -9.82
C LEU A 71 -5.07 11.60 -10.22
N ARG A 72 -5.87 11.19 -9.24
CA ARG A 72 -7.16 10.51 -9.42
C ARG A 72 -8.37 11.43 -9.47
N ARG A 73 -8.22 12.67 -9.03
CA ARG A 73 -9.26 13.69 -9.19
C ARG A 73 -9.38 14.21 -10.62
N GLY A 74 -8.35 13.96 -11.44
CA GLY A 74 -8.33 14.30 -12.86
C GLY A 74 -8.71 13.15 -13.80
N GLU A 75 -8.98 11.96 -13.25
CA GLU A 75 -9.58 10.80 -13.95
C GLU A 75 -11.11 10.88 -13.90
#